data_AF-A0AB34L3T9-F1
#
_entry.id   AF-A0AB34L3T9-F1
#
_cell.length_a   1.000
_cell.length_b   1.000
_cell.length_c   1.000
_cell.angle_alpha   90.00
_cell.angle_beta   90.00
_cell.angle_gamma   90.00
#
_symmetry.space_group_name_H-M   'P 1'
#
loop_
_entity.id
_entity.type
_entity.pdbx_description
1 polymer ?
#
loop_
_entity_poly.entity_id
_entity_poly.type
_entity_poly.pdbx_seq_one_letter_code
_entity_poly.pdbx_strand_id
1 'polypeptide(L)'
;MAKIVFKELTSNQNVLFPVSLSEKIAPNHPVRIVNSVVDALDISSLLSSYKGGGTSSYHPRMMLKVLFYAYLNNIYSCRKIEKALQENIHFMWLSGNSTPDFRTINDFRGKRLKEDIKSLFSAIVLLLQESGYVSLDVQYIDGTKVESASNRYTFVWRGSVEKNKVKLESKIQSILSEVDKHIEQDKQERTPDALPDMDSCGLREKVSALNKRLSGMNKAEKKQVKKLQEEYLPRLAKYESQLEKLGDRNSFSKTDEDATFMRMKEDHMKNGQLKPAYNIQIATENQFITNLGIYRRAGDTGTLIPFLKDFRETYHRQSSIV
;
A
#
# COMPACT_ATOMS: atom_id res chain seq x y z
N MET A 1 59.08 -26.98 31.28
CA MET A 1 58.01 -26.49 30.40
C MET A 1 57.85 -24.99 30.61
N ALA A 2 57.83 -24.19 29.54
CA ALA A 2 57.67 -22.74 29.67
C ALA A 2 56.26 -22.40 30.20
N LYS A 3 56.16 -21.47 31.15
CA LYS A 3 54.89 -21.06 31.75
C LYS A 3 54.14 -20.17 30.76
N ILE A 4 52.94 -20.58 30.36
CA ILE A 4 52.08 -19.76 29.50
C ILE A 4 51.64 -18.54 30.30
N VAL A 5 51.90 -17.34 29.76
CA VAL A 5 51.46 -16.06 30.32
C VAL A 5 50.24 -15.60 29.52
N PHE A 6 49.12 -15.44 30.22
CA PHE A 6 47.90 -14.91 29.63
C PHE A 6 47.83 -13.39 29.81
N LYS A 7 47.10 -12.71 28.91
CA LYS A 7 46.76 -11.29 29.10
C LYS A 7 45.79 -11.14 30.28
N GLU A 8 45.85 -10.01 30.97
CA GLU A 8 44.92 -9.70 32.05
C GLU A 8 43.48 -9.59 31.54
N LEU A 9 42.53 -10.11 32.33
CA LEU A 9 41.10 -10.05 32.06
C LEU A 9 40.53 -8.73 32.63
N THR A 10 40.42 -7.70 31.80
CA THR A 10 40.05 -6.34 32.21
C THR A 10 38.55 -6.03 32.12
N SER A 11 37.68 -7.05 32.08
CA SER A 11 36.24 -6.88 31.81
C SER A 11 35.49 -5.99 32.80
N ASN A 12 36.00 -5.83 34.03
CA ASN A 12 35.39 -5.02 35.10
C ASN A 12 36.15 -3.70 35.36
N GLN A 13 37.03 -3.28 34.46
CA GLN A 13 37.81 -2.07 34.65
C GLN A 13 36.94 -0.82 34.42
N ASN A 14 36.89 0.06 35.41
CA ASN A 14 36.15 1.32 35.31
C ASN A 14 36.81 2.26 34.31
N VAL A 15 36.00 2.94 33.50
CA VAL A 15 36.46 4.02 32.62
C VAL A 15 36.29 5.34 33.38
N LEU A 16 37.38 6.11 33.55
CA LEU A 16 37.36 7.37 34.30
C LEU A 16 36.59 8.50 33.60
N PHE A 17 36.60 8.54 32.27
CA PHE A 17 35.97 9.58 31.45
C PHE A 17 35.07 8.97 30.36
N PRO A 18 33.96 9.62 29.98
CA PRO A 18 33.11 9.14 28.89
C PRO A 18 33.89 9.15 27.57
N VAL A 19 33.96 8.00 26.90
CA VAL A 19 34.63 7.86 25.60
C VAL A 19 33.71 8.39 24.51
N SER A 20 34.26 9.13 23.55
CA SER A 20 33.51 9.51 22.36
C SER A 20 33.10 8.28 21.55
N LEU A 21 31.81 8.11 21.28
CA LEU A 21 31.33 7.00 20.43
C LEU A 21 31.95 7.06 19.02
N SER A 22 32.27 8.27 18.53
CA SER A 22 32.93 8.44 17.22
C SER A 22 34.31 7.78 17.19
N GLU A 23 35.07 7.81 18.27
CA GLU A 23 36.41 7.21 18.35
C GLU A 23 36.35 5.67 18.31
N LYS A 24 35.24 5.09 18.79
CA LYS A 24 35.01 3.64 18.74
C LYS A 24 34.57 3.15 17.36
N ILE A 25 34.25 4.05 16.43
CA ILE A 25 33.75 3.72 15.09
C ILE A 25 34.82 4.05 14.06
N ALA A 26 35.26 3.02 13.35
CA ALA A 26 36.27 3.16 12.29
C ALA A 26 35.88 4.25 11.25
N PRO A 27 36.85 5.00 10.69
CA PRO A 27 36.58 6.06 9.71
C PRO A 27 35.86 5.56 8.44
N ASN A 28 36.14 4.33 8.02
CA ASN A 28 35.56 3.72 6.81
C ASN A 28 34.31 2.88 7.10
N HIS A 29 33.75 2.98 8.30
CA HIS A 29 32.59 2.17 8.67
C HIS A 29 31.32 2.63 7.92
N PRO A 30 30.48 1.72 7.38
CA PRO A 30 29.29 2.07 6.59
C PRO A 30 28.30 3.02 7.29
N VAL A 31 28.27 3.01 8.63
CA VAL A 31 27.43 3.92 9.43
C VAL A 31 27.69 5.40 9.11
N ARG A 32 28.95 5.75 8.78
CA ARG A 32 29.34 7.13 8.44
C ARG A 32 28.85 7.52 7.05
N ILE A 33 28.83 6.57 6.12
CA ILE A 33 28.26 6.75 4.77
C ILE A 33 26.75 7.00 4.88
N VAL A 34 26.04 6.19 5.68
CA VAL A 34 24.60 6.42 5.90
C VAL A 34 24.37 7.80 6.53
N ASN A 35 25.20 8.19 7.50
CA ASN A 35 25.10 9.51 8.12
C ASN A 35 25.26 10.64 7.08
N SER A 36 26.32 10.59 6.26
CA SER A 36 26.59 11.63 5.26
C SER A 36 25.54 11.68 4.16
N VAL A 37 25.10 10.51 3.66
CA VAL A 37 24.04 10.44 2.65
C VAL A 37 22.75 11.04 3.19
N VAL A 38 22.32 10.63 4.39
CA VAL A 38 21.08 11.17 4.97
C VAL A 38 21.21 12.64 5.32
N ASP A 39 22.40 13.16 5.64
CA ASP A 39 22.63 14.59 5.87
C ASP A 39 22.54 15.42 4.57
N ALA A 40 22.91 14.84 3.42
CA ALA A 40 22.78 15.49 2.12
C ALA A 40 21.33 15.52 1.57
N LEU A 41 20.45 14.63 2.06
CA LEU A 41 19.06 14.59 1.60
C LEU A 41 18.26 15.82 2.05
N ASP A 42 17.42 16.32 1.14
CA ASP A 42 16.35 17.26 1.48
C ASP A 42 15.20 16.51 2.17
N ILE A 43 14.84 17.01 3.35
CA ILE A 43 13.77 16.46 4.20
C ILE A 43 12.72 17.53 4.54
N SER A 44 12.69 18.63 3.78
CA SER A 44 11.81 19.77 4.04
C SER A 44 10.33 19.37 3.99
N SER A 45 9.94 18.52 3.04
CA SER A 45 8.57 17.96 2.96
C SER A 45 8.20 17.21 4.24
N LEU A 46 9.09 16.32 4.68
CA LEU A 46 8.89 15.53 5.89
C LEU A 46 8.81 16.38 7.15
N LEU A 47 9.67 17.41 7.27
CA LEU A 47 9.64 18.36 8.39
C LEU A 47 8.33 19.16 8.43
N SER A 48 7.81 19.57 7.28
CA SER A 48 6.55 20.32 7.19
C SER A 48 5.32 19.52 7.68
N SER A 49 5.41 18.19 7.66
CA SER A 49 4.34 17.31 8.18
C SER A 49 4.19 17.36 9.72
N TYR A 50 5.19 17.90 10.42
CA TYR A 50 5.18 18.02 11.88
C TYR A 50 4.45 19.30 12.29
N LYS A 51 3.42 19.10 13.11
CA LYS A 51 2.70 20.21 13.75
C LYS A 51 3.39 20.55 15.06
N GLY A 52 3.46 21.84 15.36
CA GLY A 52 3.92 22.32 16.66
C GLY A 52 2.92 22.03 17.79
N GLY A 53 3.39 22.17 19.03
CA GLY A 53 2.60 21.98 20.25
C GLY A 53 2.71 20.56 20.85
N GLY A 54 2.54 20.47 22.16
CA GLY A 54 2.64 19.21 22.90
C GLY A 54 4.08 18.79 23.22
N THR A 55 4.32 17.48 23.26
CA THR A 55 5.64 16.90 23.57
C THR A 55 6.63 17.02 22.40
N SER A 56 7.92 17.14 22.72
CA SER A 56 8.98 17.19 21.72
C SER A 56 9.02 15.90 20.88
N SER A 57 9.12 16.04 19.56
CA SER A 57 9.29 14.91 18.65
C SER A 57 10.76 14.62 18.37
N TYR A 58 11.09 13.36 18.09
CA TYR A 58 12.41 13.00 17.56
C TYR A 58 12.63 13.62 16.18
N HIS A 59 13.86 14.06 15.93
CA HIS A 59 14.20 14.70 14.66
C HIS A 59 14.06 13.70 13.49
N PRO A 60 13.33 14.02 12.40
CA PRO A 60 13.09 13.09 11.29
C PRO A 60 14.37 12.59 10.62
N ARG A 61 15.39 13.46 10.49
CA ARG A 61 16.71 13.08 9.98
C ARG A 61 17.37 11.97 10.78
N MET A 62 17.26 12.00 12.11
CA MET A 62 17.79 10.97 12.98
C MET A 62 17.03 9.66 12.79
N MET A 63 15.70 9.73 12.71
CA MET A 63 14.85 8.56 12.45
C MET A 63 15.17 7.91 11.09
N LEU A 64 15.42 8.70 10.04
CA LEU A 64 15.85 8.21 8.73
C LEU A 64 17.21 7.49 8.80
N LYS A 65 18.20 8.09 9.47
CA LYS A 65 19.52 7.48 9.68
C LYS A 65 19.41 6.09 10.32
N VAL A 66 18.65 6.00 11.42
CA VAL A 66 18.41 4.75 12.13
C VAL A 66 17.71 3.72 11.24
N LEU A 67 16.67 4.14 10.51
CA LEU A 67 15.90 3.24 9.63
C LEU A 67 16.76 2.68 8.48
N PHE A 68 17.50 3.55 7.79
CA PHE A 68 18.34 3.14 6.67
C PHE A 68 19.47 2.24 7.12
N TYR A 69 20.14 2.58 8.23
CA TYR A 69 21.18 1.73 8.78
C TYR A 69 20.63 0.37 9.27
N ALA A 70 19.42 0.34 9.84
CA ALA A 70 18.76 -0.90 10.20
C ALA A 70 18.53 -1.80 8.98
N TYR A 71 18.04 -1.25 7.87
CA TYR A 71 17.77 -2.01 6.65
C TYR A 71 19.05 -2.49 5.97
N LEU A 72 20.11 -1.68 5.99
CA LEU A 72 21.45 -2.09 5.56
C LEU A 72 21.96 -3.32 6.33
N ASN A 73 21.57 -3.46 7.61
CA ASN A 73 21.92 -4.60 8.45
C ASN A 73 20.85 -5.71 8.49
N ASN A 74 19.86 -5.69 7.58
CA ASN A 74 18.75 -6.65 7.54
C ASN A 74 17.87 -6.68 8.82
N ILE A 75 17.79 -5.56 9.54
CA ILE A 75 16.96 -5.41 10.75
C ILE A 75 15.67 -4.66 10.39
N TYR A 76 14.62 -5.39 10.07
CA TYR A 76 13.33 -4.80 9.66
C TYR A 76 12.30 -4.66 10.78
N SER A 77 12.47 -5.41 11.87
CA SER A 77 11.54 -5.39 13.02
C SER A 77 11.81 -4.18 13.91
N CYS A 78 10.80 -3.34 14.14
CA CYS A 78 10.95 -2.14 14.95
C CYS A 78 11.37 -2.45 16.40
N ARG A 79 10.99 -3.60 16.95
CA ARG A 79 11.46 -4.05 18.28
C ARG A 79 12.93 -4.43 18.28
N LYS A 80 13.42 -5.02 17.18
CA LYS A 80 14.86 -5.29 17.03
C LYS A 80 15.65 -3.99 16.84
N ILE A 81 15.07 -3.00 16.16
CA ILE A 81 15.68 -1.66 16.01
C ILE A 81 15.74 -0.95 17.37
N GLU A 82 14.66 -0.96 18.14
CA GLU A 82 14.61 -0.44 19.52
C GLU A 82 15.69 -1.09 20.41
N LYS A 83 15.80 -2.42 20.37
CA LYS A 83 16.87 -3.14 21.08
C LYS A 83 18.27 -2.72 20.59
N ALA A 84 18.46 -2.59 19.28
CA ALA A 84 19.74 -2.17 18.70
C ALA A 84 20.12 -0.74 19.13
N LEU A 85 19.17 0.17 19.29
CA LEU A 85 19.41 1.51 19.82
C LEU A 85 19.94 1.51 21.26
N GLN A 86 19.64 0.46 22.04
CA GLN A 86 20.10 0.32 23.42
C GLN A 86 21.42 -0.44 23.57
N GLU A 87 21.80 -1.28 22.60
CA GLU A 87 22.92 -2.21 22.75
C GLU A 87 24.06 -1.96 21.74
N ASN A 88 23.76 -1.35 20.58
CA ASN A 88 24.70 -1.25 19.48
C ASN A 88 25.26 0.17 19.33
N ILE A 89 26.59 0.29 19.42
CA ILE A 89 27.31 1.56 19.36
C ILE A 89 27.04 2.38 18.08
N HIS A 90 26.78 1.72 16.95
CA HIS A 90 26.52 2.39 15.68
C HIS A 90 25.14 3.05 15.67
N PHE A 91 24.15 2.38 16.24
CA PHE A 91 22.80 2.93 16.40
C PHE A 91 22.79 4.06 17.42
N MET A 92 23.48 3.87 18.55
CA MET A 92 23.68 4.91 19.56
C MET A 92 24.33 6.16 18.98
N TRP A 93 25.35 5.99 18.13
CA TRP A 93 26.02 7.11 17.48
C TRP A 93 25.10 7.84 16.49
N LEU A 94 24.36 7.12 15.65
CA LEU A 94 23.40 7.73 14.71
C LEU A 94 22.25 8.44 15.41
N SER A 95 21.78 7.89 16.52
CA SER A 95 20.67 8.45 17.29
C SER A 95 21.08 9.52 18.30
N GLY A 96 22.39 9.71 18.52
CA GLY A 96 22.90 10.57 19.60
C GLY A 96 22.47 10.07 20.97
N ASN A 97 22.47 8.75 21.20
CA ASN A 97 21.92 8.07 22.38
C ASN A 97 20.40 8.22 22.60
N SER A 98 19.67 8.76 21.63
CA SER A 98 18.21 8.72 21.66
C SER A 98 17.72 7.29 21.46
N THR A 99 16.71 6.87 22.23
CA THR A 99 16.16 5.51 22.21
C THR A 99 14.66 5.53 21.89
N PRO A 100 14.26 5.93 20.66
CA PRO A 100 12.86 5.88 20.27
C PRO A 100 12.31 4.45 20.38
N ASP A 101 11.11 4.33 20.95
CA ASP A 101 10.45 3.04 21.14
C ASP A 101 9.99 2.43 19.80
N PHE A 102 9.67 1.14 19.81
CA PHE A 102 9.23 0.46 18.58
C PHE A 102 7.98 1.10 17.95
N ARG A 103 7.11 1.72 18.76
CA ARG A 103 5.88 2.37 18.30
C ARG A 103 6.20 3.64 17.53
N THR A 104 7.08 4.49 18.06
CA THR A 104 7.56 5.71 17.42
C THR A 104 8.21 5.39 16.07
N ILE A 105 9.05 4.37 16.03
CA ILE A 105 9.69 3.92 14.78
C ILE A 105 8.64 3.43 13.78
N ASN A 106 7.66 2.64 14.23
CA ASN A 106 6.62 2.12 13.36
C ASN A 106 5.68 3.21 12.84
N ASP A 107 5.33 4.19 13.67
CA ASP A 107 4.50 5.32 13.30
C ASP A 107 5.21 6.26 12.34
N PHE A 108 6.51 6.50 12.56
CA PHE A 108 7.33 7.25 11.61
C PHE A 108 7.34 6.56 10.23
N ARG A 109 7.61 5.24 10.19
CA ARG A 109 7.63 4.46 8.96
C ARG A 109 6.27 4.40 8.26
N GLY A 110 5.19 4.12 9.00
CA GLY A 110 3.89 3.80 8.43
C GLY A 110 2.99 4.99 8.14
N LYS A 111 3.13 6.07 8.92
CA LYS A 111 2.28 7.27 8.80
C LYS A 111 3.00 8.44 8.16
N ARG A 112 4.22 8.74 8.62
CA ARG A 112 4.95 9.94 8.21
C ARG A 112 5.69 9.75 6.90
N LEU A 113 6.44 8.65 6.79
CA LEU A 113 7.32 8.43 5.64
C LEU A 113 6.55 8.06 4.37
N LYS A 114 5.34 7.49 4.49
CA LYS A 114 4.58 6.86 3.40
C LYS A 114 4.50 7.68 2.10
N GLU A 115 4.28 8.98 2.21
CA GLU A 115 4.14 9.86 1.04
C GLU A 115 5.49 10.31 0.49
N ASP A 116 6.50 10.48 1.35
CA ASP A 116 7.83 10.98 0.99
C ASP A 116 8.82 9.89 0.53
N ILE A 117 8.54 8.58 0.73
CA ILE A 117 9.47 7.47 0.39
C ILE A 117 9.97 7.58 -1.05
N LYS A 118 9.06 7.84 -2.00
CA LYS A 118 9.41 7.88 -3.42
C LYS A 118 10.31 9.07 -3.75
N SER A 119 10.02 10.23 -3.17
CA SER A 119 10.84 11.43 -3.31
C SER A 119 12.25 11.20 -2.74
N LEU A 120 12.35 10.66 -1.53
CA LEU A 120 13.63 10.33 -0.89
C LEU A 120 14.42 9.30 -1.72
N PHE A 121 13.76 8.28 -2.26
CA PHE A 121 14.39 7.31 -3.14
C PHE A 121 14.96 7.99 -4.40
N SER A 122 14.19 8.84 -5.06
CA SER A 122 14.65 9.57 -6.25
C SER A 122 15.84 10.49 -5.93
N ALA A 123 15.83 11.16 -4.77
CA ALA A 123 16.95 11.99 -4.32
C ALA A 123 18.24 11.19 -4.09
N ILE A 124 18.13 9.95 -3.57
CA ILE A 124 19.29 9.06 -3.42
C ILE A 124 19.85 8.66 -4.79
N VAL A 125 18.98 8.34 -5.75
CA VAL A 125 19.40 7.99 -7.11
C VAL A 125 20.07 9.17 -7.81
N LEU A 126 19.55 10.39 -7.64
CA LEU A 126 20.18 11.62 -8.15
C LEU A 126 21.56 11.86 -7.51
N LEU A 127 21.71 11.64 -6.20
CA LEU A 127 23.01 11.74 -5.54
C LEU A 127 24.03 10.73 -6.10
N LEU A 128 23.57 9.50 -6.41
CA LEU A 128 24.41 8.49 -7.07
C LEU A 128 24.80 8.92 -8.49
N GLN A 129 23.90 9.60 -9.19
CA GLN A 129 24.18 10.15 -10.52
C GLN A 129 25.22 11.27 -10.46
N GLU A 130 25.06 12.23 -9.55
CA GLU A 130 26.02 13.32 -9.33
C GLU A 130 27.41 12.79 -8.92
N SER A 131 27.43 11.69 -8.18
CA SER A 131 28.66 11.01 -7.77
C SER A 131 29.28 10.14 -8.87
N GLY A 132 28.62 10.01 -10.03
CA GLY A 132 29.11 9.27 -11.20
C GLY A 132 28.94 7.75 -11.15
N TYR A 133 28.14 7.21 -10.22
CA TYR A 133 27.87 5.76 -10.15
C TYR A 133 26.80 5.29 -11.15
N VAL A 134 25.90 6.20 -11.53
CA VAL A 134 24.72 5.93 -12.36
C VAL A 134 24.60 7.05 -13.41
N SER A 135 24.32 6.71 -14.67
CA SER A 135 24.14 7.71 -15.74
C SER A 135 22.68 8.13 -15.93
N LEU A 136 21.73 7.22 -15.64
CA LEU A 136 20.31 7.30 -15.98
C LEU A 136 20.01 7.25 -17.50
N ASP A 137 21.00 6.90 -18.33
CA ASP A 137 20.86 6.74 -19.78
C ASP A 137 20.49 5.32 -20.21
N VAL A 138 20.62 4.34 -19.30
CA VAL A 138 20.31 2.93 -19.54
C VAL A 138 19.39 2.43 -18.45
N GLN A 139 18.33 1.71 -18.82
CA GLN A 139 17.41 1.08 -17.88
C GLN A 139 17.27 -0.41 -18.19
N TYR A 140 17.79 -1.28 -17.32
CA TYR A 140 17.49 -2.71 -17.40
C TYR A 140 16.27 -3.03 -16.54
N ILE A 141 15.17 -3.41 -17.19
CA ILE A 141 13.87 -3.59 -16.53
C ILE A 141 13.56 -5.08 -16.37
N ASP A 142 13.24 -5.49 -15.14
CA ASP A 142 12.66 -6.82 -14.86
C ASP A 142 11.45 -6.71 -13.93
N GLY A 143 10.54 -7.67 -14.11
CA GLY A 143 9.28 -7.77 -13.40
C GLY A 143 9.22 -8.98 -12.47
N THR A 144 8.85 -8.75 -11.22
CA THR A 144 8.56 -9.81 -10.25
C THR A 144 7.20 -9.64 -9.61
N LYS A 145 6.54 -10.77 -9.31
CA LYS A 145 5.25 -10.78 -8.63
C LYS A 145 5.48 -11.07 -7.17
N VAL A 146 4.95 -10.20 -6.30
CA VAL A 146 5.06 -10.34 -4.84
C VAL A 146 3.68 -10.60 -4.25
N GLU A 147 3.56 -11.65 -3.46
CA GLU A 147 2.30 -12.00 -2.77
C GLU A 147 1.93 -10.90 -1.76
N SER A 148 0.66 -10.52 -1.76
CA SER A 148 0.10 -9.61 -0.75
C SER A 148 -0.07 -10.36 0.58
N ALA A 149 0.07 -9.66 1.70
CA ALA A 149 -0.25 -10.16 3.03
C ALA A 149 -1.78 -10.20 3.27
N SER A 150 -2.54 -10.78 2.34
CA SER A 150 -3.99 -10.87 2.37
C SER A 150 -4.48 -12.31 2.40
N ASN A 151 -5.75 -12.50 2.75
CA ASN A 151 -6.32 -13.83 2.82
C ASN A 151 -6.44 -14.44 1.42
N ARG A 152 -5.75 -15.57 1.22
CA ARG A 152 -5.65 -16.31 -0.04
C ARG A 152 -6.99 -16.77 -0.61
N TYR A 153 -8.06 -16.83 0.20
CA TYR A 153 -9.35 -17.39 -0.19
C TYR A 153 -10.45 -16.35 -0.41
N THR A 154 -10.15 -15.05 -0.25
CA THR A 154 -11.18 -14.00 -0.32
C THR A 154 -11.14 -13.24 -1.63
N PHE A 155 -11.83 -13.76 -2.64
CA PHE A 155 -11.84 -13.22 -4.00
C PHE A 155 -13.11 -12.42 -4.31
N VAL A 156 -12.95 -11.38 -5.13
CA VAL A 156 -14.05 -10.76 -5.88
C VAL A 156 -13.63 -10.69 -7.35
N TRP A 157 -14.46 -11.26 -8.22
CA TRP A 157 -14.23 -11.32 -9.67
C TRP A 157 -15.24 -10.46 -10.40
N ARG A 158 -14.78 -9.62 -11.34
CA ARG A 158 -15.63 -8.76 -12.16
C ARG A 158 -16.77 -9.55 -12.82
N GLY A 159 -16.45 -10.61 -13.56
CA GLY A 159 -17.47 -11.40 -14.26
C GLY A 159 -18.51 -12.03 -13.34
N SER A 160 -18.16 -12.36 -12.08
CA SER A 160 -19.15 -12.83 -11.10
C SER A 160 -20.01 -11.69 -10.57
N VAL A 161 -19.45 -10.50 -10.36
CA VAL A 161 -20.19 -9.32 -9.89
C VAL A 161 -21.17 -8.87 -10.98
N GLU A 162 -20.73 -8.73 -12.22
CA GLU A 162 -21.57 -8.34 -13.36
C GLU A 162 -22.71 -9.34 -13.59
N LYS A 163 -22.40 -10.64 -13.65
CA LYS A 163 -23.42 -11.69 -13.81
C LYS A 163 -24.45 -11.68 -12.69
N ASN A 164 -24.02 -11.43 -11.45
CA ASN A 164 -24.92 -11.38 -10.30
C ASN A 164 -25.70 -10.06 -10.23
N LYS A 165 -25.12 -8.93 -10.69
CA LYS A 165 -25.80 -7.64 -10.84
C LYS A 165 -26.93 -7.78 -11.85
N VAL A 166 -26.67 -8.27 -13.07
CA VAL A 166 -27.69 -8.49 -14.11
C VAL A 166 -28.82 -9.41 -13.63
N LYS A 167 -28.50 -10.51 -12.94
CA LYS A 167 -29.51 -11.40 -12.35
C LYS A 167 -30.34 -10.76 -11.24
N LEU A 168 -29.75 -9.82 -10.50
CA LEU A 168 -30.43 -9.10 -9.45
C LEU A 168 -31.35 -8.03 -10.05
N GLU A 169 -30.87 -7.31 -11.05
CA GLU A 169 -31.62 -6.33 -11.83
C GLU A 169 -32.84 -6.97 -12.50
N SER A 170 -32.69 -8.13 -13.13
CA SER A 170 -33.81 -8.86 -13.73
C SER A 170 -34.88 -9.25 -12.71
N LYS A 171 -34.47 -9.61 -11.48
CA LYS A 171 -35.41 -9.91 -10.37
C LYS A 171 -36.08 -8.67 -9.82
N ILE A 172 -35.36 -7.56 -9.73
CA ILE A 172 -35.93 -6.27 -9.32
C ILE A 172 -36.97 -5.84 -10.35
N GLN A 173 -36.64 -5.94 -11.64
CA GLN A 173 -37.53 -5.60 -12.73
C GLN A 173 -38.78 -6.49 -12.74
N SER A 174 -38.64 -7.80 -12.50
CA SER A 174 -39.82 -8.69 -12.41
C SER A 174 -40.72 -8.30 -11.24
N ILE A 175 -40.16 -8.02 -10.06
CA ILE A 175 -40.94 -7.60 -8.88
C ILE A 175 -41.62 -6.25 -9.12
N LEU A 176 -40.91 -5.26 -9.68
CA LEU A 176 -41.50 -3.97 -10.00
C LEU A 176 -42.65 -4.13 -11.01
N SER A 177 -42.47 -4.96 -12.05
CA SER A 177 -43.54 -5.21 -13.03
C SER A 177 -44.75 -5.94 -12.44
N GLU A 178 -44.56 -6.83 -11.46
CA GLU A 178 -45.67 -7.48 -10.74
C GLU A 178 -46.43 -6.47 -9.88
N VAL A 179 -45.70 -5.59 -9.18
CA VAL A 179 -46.29 -4.53 -8.37
C VAL A 179 -47.06 -3.54 -9.27
N ASP A 180 -46.48 -3.12 -10.39
CA ASP A 180 -47.13 -2.20 -11.34
C ASP A 180 -48.39 -2.83 -11.96
N LYS A 181 -48.35 -4.12 -12.35
CA LYS A 181 -49.53 -4.84 -12.87
C LYS A 181 -50.66 -4.97 -11.84
N HIS A 182 -50.31 -5.24 -10.58
CA HIS A 182 -51.30 -5.29 -9.49
C HIS A 182 -51.93 -3.91 -9.24
N ILE A 183 -51.12 -2.84 -9.30
CA ILE A 183 -51.60 -1.46 -9.16
C ILE A 183 -52.48 -1.04 -10.34
N GLU A 184 -52.17 -1.45 -11.58
CA GLU A 184 -53.00 -1.21 -12.75
C GLU A 184 -54.36 -1.96 -12.69
N GLN A 185 -54.38 -3.16 -12.11
CA GLN A 185 -55.61 -3.95 -11.92
C GLN A 185 -56.58 -3.32 -10.90
N ASP A 186 -56.06 -2.59 -9.90
CA ASP A 186 -56.86 -1.83 -8.91
C ASP A 186 -57.31 -0.42 -9.41
N LYS A 187 -56.85 0.00 -10.60
CA LYS A 187 -57.14 1.23 -11.38
C LYS A 187 -57.11 2.59 -10.66
N GLN A 188 -56.05 3.36 -10.93
CA GLN A 188 -56.09 4.80 -11.22
C GLN A 188 -54.99 5.14 -12.25
N GLU A 189 -55.31 5.99 -13.22
CA GLU A 189 -54.39 6.46 -14.27
C GLU A 189 -53.01 6.84 -13.72
N ARG A 190 -51.94 6.36 -14.37
CA ARG A 190 -50.66 7.05 -14.33
C ARG A 190 -49.89 6.94 -15.64
N THR A 191 -49.26 8.05 -15.97
CA THR A 191 -48.22 8.21 -16.99
C THR A 191 -47.16 7.13 -16.88
N PRO A 192 -46.61 6.64 -18.00
CA PRO A 192 -45.52 5.67 -17.98
C PRO A 192 -44.30 6.34 -17.34
N ASP A 193 -44.05 6.06 -16.06
CA ASP A 193 -42.80 6.42 -15.43
C ASP A 193 -41.70 5.64 -16.16
N ALA A 194 -40.78 6.38 -16.76
CA ALA A 194 -39.69 5.83 -17.55
C ALA A 194 -38.99 4.67 -16.82
N LEU A 195 -38.51 3.72 -17.63
CA LEU A 195 -37.61 2.65 -17.22
C LEU A 195 -36.55 3.27 -16.30
N PRO A 196 -36.37 2.74 -15.08
CA PRO A 196 -35.51 3.37 -14.10
C PRO A 196 -34.09 3.47 -14.65
N ASP A 197 -33.40 4.57 -14.32
CA ASP A 197 -31.95 4.50 -14.21
C ASP A 197 -31.63 3.38 -13.22
N MET A 198 -30.87 2.41 -13.70
CA MET A 198 -30.64 1.10 -13.08
C MET A 198 -29.76 1.15 -11.82
N ASP A 199 -29.46 2.34 -11.33
CA ASP A 199 -28.54 2.57 -10.21
C ASP A 199 -29.26 2.56 -8.85
N SER A 200 -28.51 2.26 -7.79
CA SER A 200 -29.02 2.15 -6.41
C SER A 200 -29.76 3.39 -5.93
N CYS A 201 -29.42 4.57 -6.46
CA CYS A 201 -30.09 5.82 -6.17
C CYS A 201 -31.52 5.84 -6.74
N GLY A 202 -31.69 5.51 -8.03
CA GLY A 202 -33.00 5.45 -8.69
C GLY A 202 -33.91 4.39 -8.09
N LEU A 203 -33.35 3.24 -7.70
CA LEU A 203 -34.11 2.20 -7.00
C LEU A 203 -34.57 2.66 -5.60
N ARG A 204 -33.73 3.40 -4.87
CA ARG A 204 -34.07 3.93 -3.55
C ARG A 204 -35.22 4.92 -3.60
N GLU A 205 -35.24 5.79 -4.61
CA GLU A 205 -36.33 6.73 -4.83
C GLU A 205 -37.65 6.01 -5.12
N LYS A 206 -37.65 5.02 -6.02
CA LYS A 206 -38.85 4.21 -6.31
C LYS A 206 -39.33 3.42 -5.10
N VAL A 207 -38.43 2.80 -4.32
CA VAL A 207 -38.79 2.11 -3.07
C VAL A 207 -39.38 3.10 -2.05
N SER A 208 -38.86 4.33 -1.98
CA SER A 208 -39.43 5.37 -1.10
C SER A 208 -40.84 5.81 -1.54
N ALA A 209 -41.07 5.92 -2.85
CA ALA A 209 -42.37 6.23 -3.43
C ALA A 209 -43.38 5.10 -3.18
N LEU A 210 -42.96 3.84 -3.30
CA LEU A 210 -43.76 2.66 -2.96
C LEU A 210 -44.07 2.62 -1.46
N ASN A 211 -43.09 2.94 -0.61
CA ASN A 211 -43.30 3.00 0.84
C ASN A 211 -44.33 4.06 1.25
N LYS A 212 -44.37 5.22 0.58
CA LYS A 212 -45.42 6.23 0.82
C LYS A 212 -46.83 5.72 0.49
N ARG A 213 -46.96 4.72 -0.37
CA ARG A 213 -48.23 4.10 -0.80
C ARG A 213 -48.58 2.82 -0.03
N LEU A 214 -47.84 2.50 1.03
CA LEU A 214 -48.04 1.30 1.86
C LEU A 214 -49.45 1.14 2.42
N SER A 215 -50.23 2.21 2.61
CA SER A 215 -51.57 2.11 3.20
C SER A 215 -52.57 1.35 2.33
N GLY A 216 -52.43 1.37 1.00
CA GLY A 216 -53.34 0.70 0.05
C GLY A 216 -52.88 -0.68 -0.45
N MET A 217 -51.68 -1.14 -0.07
CA MET A 217 -51.07 -2.35 -0.62
C MET A 217 -51.43 -3.64 0.14
N ASN A 218 -51.54 -4.74 -0.59
CA ASN A 218 -51.77 -6.08 -0.05
C ASN A 218 -50.59 -6.59 0.79
N LYS A 219 -50.85 -7.55 1.69
CA LYS A 219 -49.82 -8.14 2.58
C LYS A 219 -48.63 -8.75 1.80
N ALA A 220 -48.88 -9.26 0.59
CA ALA A 220 -47.86 -9.81 -0.30
C ALA A 220 -46.94 -8.74 -0.89
N GLU A 221 -47.51 -7.62 -1.37
CA GLU A 221 -46.77 -6.48 -1.92
C GLU A 221 -45.91 -5.80 -0.85
N LYS A 222 -46.46 -5.60 0.36
CA LYS A 222 -45.69 -5.09 1.52
C LYS A 222 -44.45 -5.94 1.80
N LYS A 223 -44.56 -7.27 1.64
CA LYS A 223 -43.44 -8.19 1.81
C LYS A 223 -42.42 -8.08 0.67
N GLN A 224 -42.87 -7.87 -0.56
CA GLN A 224 -41.99 -7.65 -1.72
C GLN A 224 -41.24 -6.32 -1.63
N VAL A 225 -41.90 -5.22 -1.26
CA VAL A 225 -41.28 -3.91 -1.04
C VAL A 225 -40.27 -3.96 0.12
N LYS A 226 -40.62 -4.63 1.23
CA LYS A 226 -39.69 -4.86 2.33
C LYS A 226 -38.45 -5.65 1.88
N LYS A 227 -38.63 -6.67 1.03
CA LYS A 227 -37.52 -7.45 0.45
C LYS A 227 -36.65 -6.61 -0.50
N LEU A 228 -37.26 -5.73 -1.31
CA LEU A 228 -36.54 -4.74 -2.13
C LEU A 228 -35.66 -3.83 -1.27
N GLN A 229 -36.22 -3.32 -0.17
CA GLN A 229 -35.52 -2.39 0.73
C GLN A 229 -34.41 -3.06 1.56
N GLU A 230 -34.69 -4.21 2.17
CA GLU A 230 -33.78 -4.84 3.13
C GLU A 230 -32.74 -5.76 2.48
N GLU A 231 -33.04 -6.38 1.33
CA GLU A 231 -32.15 -7.37 0.72
C GLU A 231 -31.58 -6.91 -0.62
N TYR A 232 -32.41 -6.41 -1.54
CA TYR A 232 -31.98 -6.15 -2.91
C TYR A 232 -31.24 -4.81 -3.06
N LEU A 233 -31.70 -3.75 -2.40
CA LEU A 233 -31.06 -2.44 -2.41
C LEU A 233 -29.63 -2.45 -1.84
N PRO A 234 -29.35 -3.03 -0.64
CA PRO A 234 -27.97 -3.11 -0.15
C PRO A 234 -27.08 -4.02 -1.00
N ARG A 235 -27.65 -5.05 -1.64
CA ARG A 235 -26.89 -5.90 -2.57
C ARG A 235 -26.51 -5.17 -3.85
N LEU A 236 -27.40 -4.37 -4.40
CA LEU A 236 -27.14 -3.60 -5.62
C LEU A 236 -26.07 -2.53 -5.36
N ALA A 237 -26.20 -1.76 -4.27
CA ALA A 237 -25.17 -0.82 -3.82
C ALA A 237 -23.81 -1.49 -3.56
N LYS A 238 -23.82 -2.71 -3.01
CA LYS A 238 -22.59 -3.51 -2.85
C LYS A 238 -21.95 -3.85 -4.19
N TYR A 239 -22.72 -4.26 -5.19
CA TYR A 239 -22.17 -4.59 -6.52
C TYR A 239 -21.62 -3.35 -7.23
N GLU A 240 -22.30 -2.21 -7.12
CA GLU A 240 -21.80 -0.93 -7.64
C GLU A 240 -20.47 -0.54 -7.00
N SER A 241 -20.40 -0.55 -5.67
CA SER A 241 -19.14 -0.29 -4.95
C SER A 241 -18.03 -1.27 -5.33
N GLN A 242 -18.37 -2.54 -5.58
CA GLN A 242 -17.39 -3.53 -6.05
C GLN A 242 -16.90 -3.24 -7.47
N LEU A 243 -17.78 -2.77 -8.37
CA LEU A 243 -17.42 -2.40 -9.74
C LEU A 243 -16.55 -1.13 -9.76
N GLU A 244 -16.89 -0.15 -8.92
CA GLU A 244 -16.09 1.07 -8.74
C GLU A 244 -14.68 0.73 -8.25
N LYS A 245 -14.56 -0.10 -7.20
CA LYS A 245 -13.27 -0.62 -6.73
C LYS A 245 -12.54 -1.40 -7.82
N LEU A 246 -13.25 -2.15 -8.65
CA LEU A 246 -12.66 -2.90 -9.76
C LEU A 246 -12.17 -1.99 -10.90
N GLY A 247 -12.57 -0.73 -11.04
CA GLY A 247 -12.04 0.19 -12.06
C GLY A 247 -11.87 -0.47 -13.45
N ASP A 248 -10.62 -0.69 -13.87
CA ASP A 248 -10.25 -1.43 -15.10
C ASP A 248 -9.78 -2.89 -14.87
N ARG A 249 -9.62 -3.31 -13.61
CA ARG A 249 -9.10 -4.64 -13.24
C ARG A 249 -10.20 -5.71 -13.23
N ASN A 250 -9.78 -6.96 -13.32
CA ASN A 250 -10.67 -8.12 -13.36
C ASN A 250 -10.96 -8.72 -11.98
N SER A 251 -10.15 -8.44 -10.97
CA SER A 251 -10.31 -8.99 -9.62
C SER A 251 -9.63 -8.16 -8.55
N PHE A 252 -10.06 -8.33 -7.29
CA PHE A 252 -9.37 -7.77 -6.12
C PHE A 252 -9.61 -8.63 -4.87
N SER A 253 -8.72 -8.53 -3.88
CA SER A 253 -8.86 -9.21 -2.59
C SER A 253 -9.76 -8.44 -1.64
N LYS A 254 -10.58 -9.12 -0.84
CA LYS A 254 -11.46 -8.45 0.15
C LYS A 254 -10.70 -7.84 1.33
N THR A 255 -9.51 -8.35 1.63
CA THR A 255 -8.70 -7.91 2.79
C THR A 255 -7.65 -6.88 2.42
N ASP A 256 -7.12 -6.97 1.20
CA ASP A 256 -6.24 -5.97 0.60
C ASP A 256 -6.86 -5.55 -0.74
N GLU A 257 -7.60 -4.44 -0.70
CA GLU A 257 -8.39 -4.01 -1.84
C GLU A 257 -7.55 -3.56 -3.02
N ASP A 258 -6.25 -3.32 -2.86
CA ASP A 258 -5.35 -2.91 -3.96
C ASP A 258 -4.70 -4.12 -4.66
N ALA A 259 -4.60 -5.25 -3.97
CA ALA A 259 -4.04 -6.48 -4.52
C ALA A 259 -4.95 -7.10 -5.59
N THR A 260 -4.34 -7.58 -6.67
CA THR A 260 -5.03 -8.25 -7.78
C THR A 260 -4.61 -9.71 -7.84
N PHE A 261 -5.49 -10.60 -8.28
CA PHE A 261 -5.14 -12.01 -8.36
C PHE A 261 -4.27 -12.30 -9.58
N MET A 262 -3.09 -12.88 -9.32
CA MET A 262 -2.08 -13.17 -10.34
C MET A 262 -1.57 -14.60 -10.18
N ARG A 263 -1.06 -15.16 -11.28
CA ARG A 263 -0.33 -16.44 -11.25
C ARG A 263 1.11 -16.17 -10.85
N MET A 264 1.58 -16.83 -9.80
CA MET A 264 2.95 -16.67 -9.27
C MET A 264 3.95 -17.52 -10.06
N LYS A 265 5.21 -17.05 -10.15
CA LYS A 265 6.32 -17.78 -10.79
C LYS A 265 6.68 -19.05 -9.99
N GLU A 266 6.86 -18.91 -8.68
CA GLU A 266 7.19 -20.01 -7.77
C GLU A 266 6.00 -20.33 -6.86
N ASP A 267 5.10 -21.18 -7.34
CA ASP A 267 4.03 -21.69 -6.51
C ASP A 267 4.50 -22.94 -5.76
N HIS A 268 4.64 -22.84 -4.42
CA HIS A 268 4.99 -23.99 -3.58
C HIS A 268 3.98 -25.14 -3.71
N MET A 269 2.72 -24.84 -4.06
CA MET A 269 1.66 -25.82 -4.30
C MET A 269 1.81 -26.50 -5.66
N LYS A 270 2.68 -25.99 -6.55
CA LYS A 270 2.88 -26.41 -7.95
C LYS A 270 1.59 -26.56 -8.76
N ASN A 271 0.50 -25.94 -8.31
CA ASN A 271 -0.83 -26.07 -8.92
C ASN A 271 -1.21 -24.83 -9.74
N GLY A 272 -0.41 -23.76 -9.67
CA GLY A 272 -0.59 -22.55 -10.45
C GLY A 272 -1.78 -21.72 -9.97
N GLN A 273 -2.19 -21.87 -8.71
CA GLN A 273 -3.32 -21.14 -8.15
C GLN A 273 -3.06 -19.63 -8.16
N LEU A 274 -4.11 -18.87 -8.48
CA LEU A 274 -4.06 -17.41 -8.44
C LEU A 274 -4.02 -16.94 -6.99
N LYS A 275 -3.06 -16.07 -6.69
CA LYS A 275 -2.86 -15.48 -5.37
C LYS A 275 -2.98 -13.96 -5.46
N PRO A 276 -3.45 -13.29 -4.40
CA PRO A 276 -3.48 -11.84 -4.38
C PRO A 276 -2.04 -11.34 -4.35
N ALA A 277 -1.66 -10.52 -5.33
CA ALA A 277 -0.29 -10.12 -5.54
C ALA A 277 -0.21 -8.72 -6.15
N TYR A 278 1.01 -8.19 -6.14
CA TYR A 278 1.42 -6.99 -6.85
C TYR A 278 2.47 -7.35 -7.88
N ASN A 279 2.40 -6.71 -9.05
CA ASN A 279 3.42 -6.82 -10.07
C ASN A 279 4.39 -5.65 -9.89
N ILE A 280 5.61 -5.96 -9.46
CA ILE A 280 6.66 -4.98 -9.21
C ILE A 280 7.58 -4.97 -10.40
N GLN A 281 7.80 -3.79 -10.98
CA GLN A 281 8.79 -3.55 -12.01
C GLN A 281 9.96 -2.80 -11.39
N ILE A 282 11.16 -3.26 -11.71
CA ILE A 282 12.41 -2.72 -11.16
C ILE A 282 13.30 -2.36 -12.34
N ALA A 283 13.80 -1.12 -12.37
CA ALA A 283 14.88 -0.73 -13.26
C ALA A 283 16.20 -0.76 -12.50
N THR A 284 17.24 -1.24 -13.16
CA THR A 284 18.58 -1.26 -12.61
C THR A 284 19.61 -0.69 -13.59
N GLU A 285 20.68 -0.14 -13.02
CA GLU A 285 21.87 0.31 -13.73
C GLU A 285 23.08 0.13 -12.80
N ASN A 286 24.16 -0.49 -13.27
CA ASN A 286 25.39 -0.72 -12.48
C ASN A 286 25.14 -1.33 -11.09
N GLN A 287 24.21 -2.28 -11.00
CA GLN A 287 23.77 -2.93 -9.74
C GLN A 287 22.99 -2.03 -8.76
N PHE A 288 22.66 -0.79 -9.14
CA PHE A 288 21.75 0.07 -8.40
C PHE A 288 20.33 -0.04 -8.93
N ILE A 289 19.36 0.00 -8.03
CA ILE A 289 17.96 0.17 -8.40
C ILE A 289 17.74 1.65 -8.68
N THR A 290 17.31 1.98 -9.91
CA THR A 290 17.11 3.35 -10.37
C THR A 290 15.63 3.73 -10.44
N ASN A 291 14.73 2.77 -10.60
CA ASN A 291 13.30 3.01 -10.58
C ASN A 291 12.51 1.80 -10.07
N LEU A 292 11.37 2.08 -9.44
CA LEU A 292 10.49 1.08 -8.84
C LEU A 292 9.03 1.42 -9.12
N GLY A 293 8.30 0.51 -9.74
CA GLY A 293 6.88 0.65 -10.04
C GLY A 293 6.08 -0.50 -9.47
N ILE A 294 4.94 -0.21 -8.83
CA ILE A 294 4.02 -1.21 -8.28
C ILE A 294 2.72 -1.17 -9.08
N TYR A 295 2.40 -2.27 -9.75
CA TYR A 295 1.26 -2.38 -10.64
C TYR A 295 0.26 -3.43 -10.17
N ARG A 296 -1.01 -3.14 -10.44
CA ARG A 296 -2.15 -4.03 -10.19
C ARG A 296 -2.43 -4.97 -11.37
N ARG A 297 -1.58 -4.99 -12.40
CA ARG A 297 -1.76 -5.78 -13.62
C ARG A 297 -1.00 -7.11 -13.52
N ALA A 298 -1.66 -8.20 -13.91
CA ALA A 298 -1.07 -9.53 -13.87
C ALA A 298 0.02 -9.77 -14.93
N GLY A 299 -0.10 -9.12 -16.09
CA GLY A 299 0.89 -9.20 -17.18
C GLY A 299 1.76 -7.95 -17.27
N ASP A 300 2.95 -8.11 -17.81
CA ASP A 300 3.97 -7.05 -17.90
C ASP A 300 3.80 -6.19 -19.18
N THR A 301 3.07 -6.69 -20.18
CA THR A 301 2.82 -5.96 -21.44
C THR A 301 2.21 -4.58 -21.24
N GLY A 302 1.39 -4.43 -20.20
CA GLY A 302 0.71 -3.18 -19.88
C GLY A 302 1.41 -2.29 -18.85
N THR A 303 2.59 -2.66 -18.34
CA THR A 303 3.29 -1.93 -17.27
C THR A 303 4.43 -1.07 -17.78
N LEU A 304 5.03 -1.40 -18.93
CA LEU A 304 6.20 -0.69 -19.47
C LEU A 304 5.93 0.79 -19.75
N ILE A 305 4.85 1.13 -20.46
CA ILE A 305 4.55 2.54 -20.81
C ILE A 305 4.36 3.40 -19.55
N PRO A 306 3.51 3.01 -18.57
CA PRO A 306 3.43 3.71 -17.30
C PRO A 306 4.77 3.81 -16.56
N PHE A 307 5.59 2.76 -16.59
CA PHE A 307 6.87 2.72 -15.90
C PHE A 307 7.89 3.71 -16.48
N LEU A 308 7.97 3.81 -17.80
CA LEU A 308 8.85 4.80 -18.46
C LEU A 308 8.34 6.23 -18.28
N LYS A 309 7.02 6.45 -18.27
CA LYS A 309 6.44 7.76 -17.96
C LYS A 309 6.80 8.20 -16.54
N ASP A 310 6.67 7.29 -15.58
CA ASP A 310 7.00 7.53 -14.18
C ASP A 310 8.48 7.90 -13.99
N PHE A 311 9.38 7.20 -14.69
CA PHE A 311 10.80 7.55 -14.75
C PHE A 311 11.02 8.98 -15.26
N ARG A 312 10.38 9.32 -16.38
CA ARG A 312 10.48 10.64 -17.01
C ARG A 312 9.94 11.76 -16.11
N GLU A 313 8.84 11.50 -15.42
CA GLU A 313 8.27 12.47 -14.48
C GLU A 313 9.17 12.66 -13.25
N THR A 314 9.78 11.59 -12.76
CA THR A 314 10.64 11.61 -11.56
C THR A 314 11.99 12.30 -11.82
N TYR A 315 12.64 12.02 -12.96
CA TYR A 315 14.00 12.51 -13.26
C TYR A 315 14.04 13.60 -14.32
N HIS A 316 12.89 14.01 -14.86
CA HIS A 316 12.76 14.98 -15.95
C HIS A 316 13.57 14.65 -17.23
N ARG A 317 13.93 13.38 -17.40
CA ARG A 317 14.69 12.84 -18.54
C ARG A 317 14.26 11.42 -18.86
N GLN A 318 14.58 10.94 -20.06
CA GLN A 318 14.33 9.55 -20.45
C GLN A 318 15.66 8.87 -20.77
N SER A 319 15.77 7.57 -20.48
CA SER A 319 16.93 6.77 -20.88
C SER A 319 16.97 6.60 -22.39
N SER A 320 18.18 6.54 -22.94
CA SER A 320 18.43 6.30 -24.35
C SER A 320 18.29 4.81 -24.70
N ILE A 321 18.60 3.93 -23.74
CA ILE A 321 18.53 2.48 -23.88
C ILE A 321 17.55 1.94 -22.82
N VAL A 322 16.66 1.03 -23.26
CA VAL A 322 15.69 0.28 -22.45
C VAL A 322 15.70 -1.17 -22.91
#